data_AF-A0AAU6Q3D2-F1
#
_entry.id   AF-A0AAU6Q3D2-F1
#
_cell.length_a   1.000
_cell.length_b   1.000
_cell.length_c   1.000
_cell.angle_alpha   90.00
_cell.angle_beta   90.00
_cell.angle_gamma   90.00
#
_symmetry.space_group_name_H-M   'P 1'
#
loop_
_entity.id
_entity.type
_entity.pdbx_description
1 polymer ?
#
loop_
_entity_poly.entity_id
_entity_poly.type
_entity_poly.pdbx_seq_one_letter_code
_entity_poly.pdbx_strand_id
1 'polypeptide(L)' 'MDLNSWTPQDKTRRLATLIAAYFSTTAGFVFWLGLHWPWYLATLAGIVLYFVVYGLSYAVLKGVFRG' A
#
# COMPACT_ATOMS: atom_id res chain seq x y z
N MET A 1 -12.16 -9.35 14.91
CA MET A 1 -11.72 -10.41 13.97
C MET A 1 -10.50 -11.09 14.57
N ASP A 2 -10.53 -12.41 14.74
CA ASP A 2 -9.36 -13.15 15.21
C ASP A 2 -8.31 -13.25 14.10
N LEU A 3 -7.22 -12.50 14.27
CA LEU A 3 -6.08 -12.46 13.36
C LEU A 3 -5.32 -13.78 13.32
N ASN A 4 -5.55 -14.72 14.25
CA ASN A 4 -4.89 -16.02 14.28
C ASN A 4 -5.52 -17.05 13.33
N SER A 5 -6.76 -16.82 12.89
CA SER A 5 -7.45 -17.73 11.96
C SER A 5 -6.94 -17.69 10.51
N TRP A 6 -6.11 -16.69 10.16
CA TRP A 6 -5.67 -16.49 8.77
C TRP A 6 -4.35 -17.19 8.47
N THR A 7 -4.23 -17.72 7.25
CA THR A 7 -2.97 -18.26 6.76
C THR A 7 -1.91 -17.16 6.70
N PRO A 8 -0.61 -17.47 6.92
CA PRO A 8 0.47 -16.48 6.88
C PRO A 8 0.52 -15.69 5.55
N GLN A 9 0.20 -16.35 4.45
CA GLN A 9 0.14 -15.73 3.12
C GLN A 9 -1.01 -14.73 2.99
N ASP A 10 -2.19 -15.04 3.57
CA ASP A 10 -3.31 -14.11 3.59
C ASP A 10 -3.04 -12.89 4.46
N LYS A 11 -2.40 -13.06 5.62
CA LYS A 11 -1.98 -11.93 6.48
C LYS A 11 -1.02 -11.01 5.72
N THR A 12 -0.01 -11.59 5.07
CA THR A 12 0.98 -10.86 4.28
C THR A 12 0.32 -10.00 3.21
N ARG A 13 -0.56 -10.60 2.38
CA ARG A 13 -1.24 -9.91 1.29
C ARG A 13 -2.13 -8.79 1.81
N ARG A 14 -2.97 -9.08 2.81
CA ARG A 14 -3.94 -8.10 3.33
C ARG A 14 -3.25 -6.91 3.99
N LEU A 15 -2.20 -7.17 4.78
CA LEU A 15 -1.46 -6.10 5.45
C LEU A 15 -0.66 -5.26 4.43
N ALA A 16 -0.04 -5.89 3.43
CA ALA A 16 0.62 -5.18 2.33
C ALA A 16 -0.36 -4.28 1.56
N THR A 17 -1.57 -4.78 1.26
CA THR A 17 -2.62 -3.99 0.62
C THR A 17 -3.07 -2.81 1.48
N LEU A 18 -3.23 -3.00 2.79
CA LEU A 18 -3.61 -1.91 3.71
C LEU A 18 -2.53 -0.81 3.77
N ILE A 19 -1.27 -1.20 3.89
CA ILE A 19 -0.12 -0.28 3.89
C ILE A 19 -0.08 0.48 2.57
N ALA A 20 -0.10 -0.23 1.45
CA ALA A 20 -0.03 0.38 0.12
C ALA A 20 -1.20 1.33 -0.15
N ALA A 21 -2.41 0.94 0.22
CA ALA A 21 -3.59 1.79 0.06
C ALA A 21 -3.45 3.09 0.85
N TYR A 22 -3.08 3.00 2.14
CA TYR A 22 -2.93 4.19 3.00
C TYR A 22 -1.89 5.18 2.46
N PHE A 23 -0.70 4.70 2.08
CA PHE A 23 0.34 5.57 1.54
C PHE A 23 -0.04 6.14 0.17
N SER A 24 -0.67 5.35 -0.69
CA SER A 24 -1.12 5.78 -2.02
C SER A 24 -2.17 6.88 -1.95
N THR A 25 -3.24 6.72 -1.16
CA THR A 25 -4.27 7.77 -1.03
C THR A 25 -3.71 9.02 -0.37
N THR A 26 -2.90 8.88 0.67
CA THR A 26 -2.25 10.03 1.33
C THR A 26 -1.38 10.80 0.34
N ALA A 27 -0.51 10.12 -0.41
CA ALA A 27 0.32 10.76 -1.42
C ALA A 27 -0.49 11.40 -2.55
N GLY A 28 -1.59 10.76 -2.98
CA GLY A 28 -2.52 11.32 -3.95
C GLY A 28 -3.08 12.67 -3.50
N PHE A 29 -3.52 12.78 -2.23
CA PHE A 29 -3.97 14.04 -1.66
C PHE A 29 -2.84 15.07 -1.54
N VAL A 30 -1.63 14.65 -1.16
CA VAL A 30 -0.46 15.55 -1.10
C VAL A 30 -0.12 16.10 -2.49
N PHE A 31 -0.12 15.27 -3.53
CA PHE A 31 0.15 15.73 -4.89
C PHE A 31 -0.96 16.65 -5.42
N TRP A 32 -2.22 16.29 -5.19
CA TRP A 32 -3.33 17.09 -5.69
C TRP A 32 -3.52 18.40 -4.93
N LEU A 33 -3.60 18.35 -3.59
CA LEU A 33 -3.93 19.50 -2.75
C LEU A 33 -2.69 20.24 -2.25
N GLY A 34 -1.60 19.52 -1.97
CA GLY A 34 -0.37 20.12 -1.44
C GLY A 34 0.55 20.67 -2.52
N LEU A 35 0.72 19.95 -3.64
CA LEU A 35 1.57 20.36 -4.76
C LEU A 35 0.78 20.93 -5.95
N HIS A 36 -0.54 21.03 -5.84
CA HIS A 36 -1.43 21.53 -6.89
C HIS A 36 -1.27 20.83 -8.25
N TRP A 37 -0.93 19.54 -8.25
CA TRP A 37 -0.88 18.76 -9.49
C TRP A 37 -2.28 18.63 -10.09
N PRO A 38 -2.39 18.57 -11.43
CA PRO A 38 -3.63 18.17 -12.08
C PRO A 38 -4.13 16.84 -11.52
N TRP A 39 -5.45 16.74 -11.31
CA TRP A 39 -6.09 15.60 -10.63
C TRP A 39 -5.69 14.24 -11.25
N TYR A 40 -5.53 14.18 -12.58
CA TYR A 40 -5.15 12.96 -13.29
C TYR A 40 -3.69 12.56 -13.06
N LEU A 41 -2.76 13.52 -12.95
CA LEU A 41 -1.35 13.25 -12.61
C LEU A 41 -1.21 12.81 -11.16
N ALA A 42 -1.91 13.46 -10.24
CA ALA A 42 -1.94 13.06 -8.83
C ALA A 42 -2.48 11.63 -8.65
N THR A 43 -3.54 11.29 -9.40
CA THR A 43 -4.11 9.94 -9.42
C THR A 43 -3.13 8.92 -9.98
N LEU A 44 -2.48 9.23 -11.12
CA LEU A 44 -1.50 8.33 -11.73
C LEU A 44 -0.31 8.09 -10.80
N ALA A 45 0.20 9.14 -10.15
CA ALA A 45 1.28 9.03 -9.17
C ALA A 45 0.87 8.20 -7.95
N GLY A 46 -0.37 8.35 -7.47
CA GLY A 46 -0.93 7.51 -6.41
C GLY A 46 -0.97 6.03 -6.81
N ILE A 47 -1.42 5.71 -8.03
CA ILE A 47 -1.46 4.33 -8.55
C ILE A 47 -0.05 3.73 -8.63
N VAL A 48 0.91 4.47 -9.18
CA VAL A 48 2.31 4.02 -9.26
C VAL A 48 2.85 3.75 -7.85
N LEU A 49 2.62 4.67 -6.91
CA LEU A 49 3.07 4.52 -5.53
C LEU A 49 2.43 3.30 -4.84
N TYR A 50 1.15 3.02 -5.12
CA TYR A 50 0.48 1.82 -4.61
C TYR A 50 1.25 0.55 -4.97
N PHE A 51 1.59 0.37 -6.26
CA PHE A 51 2.29 -0.84 -6.71
C PHE A 51 3.69 -0.96 -6.11
N VAL A 52 4.41 0.16 -6.00
CA VAL A 52 5.75 0.20 -5.39
C VAL A 52 5.68 -0.18 -3.91
N VAL A 53 4.81 0.48 -3.14
CA VAL A 53 4.67 0.24 -1.70
C VAL A 53 4.10 -1.16 -1.44
N TYR A 54 3.18 -1.65 -2.27
CA TYR A 54 2.66 -3.01 -2.18
C TYR A 54 3.79 -4.03 -2.37
N GLY A 55 4.59 -3.90 -3.43
CA GLY A 55 5.68 -4.82 -3.71
C GLY A 55 6.70 -4.87 -2.57
N LEU A 56 7.10 -3.70 -2.06
CA LEU A 56 8.03 -3.59 -0.94
C LEU A 56 7.46 -4.17 0.35
N SER A 57 6.25 -3.75 0.75
CA SER A 57 5.61 -4.24 1.96
C SER A 57 5.34 -5.74 1.90
N TYR A 58 4.87 -6.25 0.76
CA TYR A 58 4.67 -7.69 0.57
C TYR A 58 5.99 -8.47 0.71
N ALA A 59 7.08 -8.00 0.10
CA ALA A 59 8.38 -8.66 0.22
C ALA A 59 8.89 -8.70 1.67
N VAL A 60 8.79 -7.58 2.40
CA VAL A 60 9.18 -7.47 3.81
C VAL A 60 8.33 -8.39 4.68
N LEU A 61 7.00 -8.31 4.57
CA LEU A 61 6.07 -9.09 5.38
C LEU A 61 6.17 -10.58 5.09
N LYS A 62 6.44 -10.95 3.84
CA LYS A 62 6.70 -12.35 3.47
C LYS A 62 7.93 -12.89 4.17
N GLY A 63 8.95 -12.06 4.43
CA GLY A 63 10.09 -12.43 5.27
C GLY A 63 9.71 -12.62 6.73
N VAL A 64 8.92 -11.70 7.28
CA VAL A 64 8.48 -11.72 8.68
C VAL A 64 7.57 -12.90 9.01
N PHE A 65 6.61 -13.22 8.13
CA PHE A 65 5.63 -14.29 8.37
C PHE A 65 6.06 -15.68 7.87
N ARG A 66 7.22 -15.79 7.20
CA ARG A 66 7.86 -17.09 6.87
C ARG A 66 8.95 -17.47 7.86
N GLY A 67 9.34 -16.57 8.75
CA GLY A 67 10.18 -16.87 9.92
C GLY A 67 9.39 -17.57 11.01
#